data_AF-A0A101GZW7-F1
#
_entry.id   AF-A0A101GZW7-F1
#
_cell.length_a   1.000
_cell.length_b   1.000
_cell.length_c   1.000
_cell.angle_alpha   90.00
_cell.angle_beta   90.00
_cell.angle_gamma   90.00
#
_symmetry.space_group_name_H-M   'P 1'
#
loop_
_entity.id
_entity.type
_entity.pdbx_description
1 polymer ?
#
loop_
_entity_poly.entity_id
_entity_poly.type
_entity_poly.pdbx_seq_one_letter_code
_entity_poly.pdbx_strand_id
1 'polypeptide(L)' 'MNLGYAHPVEIDPPAGIEFEVPAPQAIVVKGIDKYLVGQVAANIKQWRIPIVYSGKGIRYKGEAIRTKVGKKV' A
#
# COMPACT_ATOMS: atom_id res chain seq x y z
N MET A 1 11.30 -0.36 -0.26
CA MET A 1 10.13 -1.16 -0.66
C MET A 1 10.33 -1.70 -2.08
N ASN A 2 10.20 -3.02 -2.31
CA ASN A 2 10.35 -3.60 -3.64
C ASN A 2 8.98 -3.85 -4.28
N LEU A 3 8.59 -3.00 -5.22
CA LEU A 3 7.26 -3.00 -5.86
C LEU A 3 7.25 -3.52 -7.30
N GLY A 4 8.40 -3.97 -7.81
CA GLY A 4 8.58 -4.30 -9.23
C GLY A 4 9.00 -3.11 -10.09
N TYR A 5 9.47 -2.02 -9.48
CA TYR A 5 10.22 -0.97 -10.16
C TYR A 5 11.70 -1.36 -10.31
N ALA A 6 12.41 -0.73 -11.24
CA ALA A 6 13.83 -0.98 -11.47
C ALA A 6 14.72 -0.63 -10.27
N HIS A 7 14.28 0.30 -9.42
CA HIS A 7 14.95 0.71 -8.19
C HIS A 7 14.02 0.57 -6.98
N PRO A 8 14.56 0.37 -5.77
CA PRO A 8 13.76 0.34 -4.56
C PRO A 8 13.12 1.71 -4.29
N VAL A 9 11.87 1.71 -3.81
CA VAL A 9 11.20 2.93 -3.35
C VAL A 9 11.49 3.11 -1.86
N GLU A 10 12.11 4.22 -1.51
CA GLU A 10 12.37 4.64 -0.14
C GLU A 10 11.29 5.65 0.29
N ILE A 11 10.74 5.45 1.50
CA ILE A 11 9.70 6.31 2.06
C ILE A 11 10.13 6.66 3.48
N ASP A 12 10.44 7.93 3.69
CA ASP A 12 10.78 8.43 5.01
C ASP A 12 9.50 8.65 5.84
N PRO A 13 9.46 8.18 7.10
CA PRO A 13 8.35 8.48 7.99
C PRO A 13 8.34 9.98 8.31
N PRO A 14 7.21 10.68 8.13
CA PRO A 14 7.07 12.03 8.66
C PRO A 14 7.07 11.99 10.19
N ALA A 15 7.43 13.12 10.81
CA ALA A 15 7.56 13.23 12.26
C ALA A 15 6.29 12.75 12.99
N GLY A 16 6.45 11.84 13.96
CA GLY A 16 5.35 11.30 14.77
C GLY A 16 4.63 10.09 14.16
N ILE A 17 5.15 9.52 13.07
CA ILE A 17 4.69 8.25 12.49
C ILE A 17 5.77 7.19 12.58
N GLU A 18 5.37 6.01 13.04
CA GLU A 18 6.20 4.81 13.09
C GLU A 18 5.71 3.78 12.07
N PHE A 19 6.64 3.14 11.38
CA PHE A 19 6.35 2.02 10.50
C PHE A 19 6.81 0.72 11.12
N GLU A 20 5.90 -0.24 11.23
CA GLU A 20 6.20 -1.60 11.63
C GLU A 20 5.92 -2.55 10.45
N VAL A 21 6.84 -3.48 10.20
CA VAL A 21 6.75 -4.46 9.10
C VAL A 21 6.68 -5.86 9.71
N PRO A 22 5.50 -6.31 10.18
CA PRO A 22 5.35 -7.62 10.82
C PRO A 22 5.51 -8.79 9.84
N ALA A 23 5.30 -8.54 8.54
CA ALA A 23 5.51 -9.52 7.49
C ALA A 23 6.03 -8.83 6.22
N PRO A 24 6.73 -9.54 5.31
CA PRO A 24 7.25 -8.94 4.08
C PRO A 24 6.20 -8.27 3.18
N GLN A 25 4.92 -8.62 3.34
CA GLN A 25 3.81 -8.14 2.53
C GLN A 25 2.82 -7.26 3.33
N ALA A 26 3.13 -6.96 4.59
CA ALA A 26 2.25 -6.21 5.47
C ALA A 26 3.01 -5.06 6.13
N ILE A 27 2.46 -3.86 6.03
CA ILE A 27 3.00 -2.65 6.63
C ILE A 27 1.93 -2.10 7.57
N VAL A 28 2.33 -1.79 8.80
CA VAL A 28 1.49 -1.17 9.81
C VAL A 28 2.01 0.24 10.04
N VAL A 29 1.15 1.23 9.80
CA VAL A 29 1.43 2.64 10.06
C VAL A 29 0.83 2.99 11.42
N LYS A 30 1.67 3.39 12.37
CA LYS A 30 1.26 3.85 13.71
C LYS A 30 1.57 5.33 13.87
N GLY A 31 0.76 6.03 14.63
CA GLY A 31 0.96 7.44 14.92
C GLY A 31 -0.11 8.00 15.83
N ILE A 32 0.15 9.17 16.39
CA ILE A 32 -0.76 9.85 17.33
C ILE A 32 -1.91 10.54 16.57
N ASP A 33 -1.61 11.14 15.42
CA ASP A 33 -2.60 11.85 14.60
C ASP A 33 -3.23 10.93 13.53
N LYS A 34 -4.55 10.77 13.61
CA LYS A 34 -5.34 9.97 12.66
C LYS A 34 -5.33 10.56 11.25
N TYR A 35 -5.26 11.88 11.09
CA TYR A 35 -5.21 12.52 9.77
C TYR A 35 -3.87 12.21 9.09
N LEU A 36 -2.76 12.44 9.80
CA LEU A 36 -1.43 12.17 9.29
C LEU A 36 -1.24 10.67 8.96
N VAL A 37 -1.70 9.76 9.83
CA VAL A 37 -1.66 8.30 9.57
C VAL A 37 -2.43 7.94 8.30
N GLY A 38 -3.63 8.51 8.11
CA GLY A 38 -4.44 8.29 6.92
C GLY A 38 -3.76 8.82 5.64
N GLN A 39 -3.19 10.02 5.71
CA GLN A 39 -2.48 10.64 4.59
C GLN A 39 -1.26 9.82 4.17
N VAL A 40 -0.46 9.36 5.14
CA VAL A 40 0.72 8.52 4.85
C VAL A 40 0.30 7.18 4.26
N ALA A 41 -0.73 6.54 4.81
CA ALA A 41 -1.23 5.28 4.26
C ALA A 41 -1.75 5.45 2.82
N ALA A 42 -2.41 6.57 2.51
CA ALA A 42 -2.86 6.91 1.17
C ALA A 42 -1.68 7.13 0.21
N ASN A 43 -0.66 7.88 0.63
CA ASN A 43 0.56 8.11 -0.16
C ASN A 43 1.26 6.79 -0.49
N ILE A 44 1.36 5.86 0.48
CA ILE A 44 1.93 4.52 0.26
C ILE A 44 1.12 3.74 -0.78
N LYS A 45 -0.22 3.78 -0.71
CA LYS A 45 -1.11 3.09 -1.65
C LYS A 45 -0.98 3.60 -3.10
N GLN A 46 -0.77 4.90 -3.27
CA GLN A 46 -0.65 5.52 -4.60
C GLN A 46 0.50 4.95 -5.43
N TRP A 47 1.59 4.51 -4.80
CA TRP A 47 2.73 3.93 -5.51
C TRP A 47 2.37 2.68 -6.32
N ARG A 48 1.45 1.84 -5.85
CA ARG A 48 1.04 0.66 -6.59
C ARG A 48 -0.42 0.33 -6.35
N ILE A 49 -1.27 0.98 -7.12
CA ILE A 49 -2.71 0.77 -7.09
C ILE A 49 -3.04 -0.69 -7.47
N PRO A 50 -4.01 -1.34 -6.78
CA PRO A 50 -4.43 -2.68 -7.13
C PRO A 50 -4.99 -2.78 -8.55
N ILE A 51 -4.47 -3.71 -9.33
CA ILE A 51 -4.91 -3.94 -10.71
C ILE A 51 -6.29 -4.60 -10.71
N VAL A 52 -7.21 -4.09 -11.54
CA VAL A 52 -8.61 -4.56 -11.64
C VAL A 52 -8.73 -6.03 -12.06
N TYR A 53 -7.78 -6.58 -12.81
CA TYR A 53 -7.86 -7.98 -13.25
C TYR A 53 -7.30 -8.97 -12.22
N SER A 54 -6.17 -8.64 -11.59
CA SER A 54 -5.43 -9.56 -10.74
C SER A 54 -5.53 -9.25 -9.24
N GLY A 55 -6.04 -8.09 -8.85
CA GLY A 55 -6.05 -7.61 -7.46
C GLY A 55 -4.66 -7.35 -6.85
N LYS A 56 -3.58 -7.51 -7.63
CA LYS A 56 -2.21 -7.29 -7.19
C LYS A 56 -1.92 -5.79 -7.05
N GLY A 57 -1.39 -5.40 -5.90
CA GLY A 57 -1.04 -4.02 -5.55
C GLY A 57 -1.10 -3.81 -4.03
N ILE A 58 -0.95 -2.56 -3.60
CA ILE A 58 -1.06 -2.16 -2.20
C ILE A 58 -2.53 -1.85 -1.90
N ARG A 59 -3.07 -2.49 -0.86
CA ARG A 59 -4.47 -2.36 -0.45
C ARG A 59 -4.58 -2.31 1.05
N TYR A 60 -5.66 -1.74 1.57
CA TYR A 60 -5.93 -1.80 2.99
C TYR A 60 -6.36 -3.21 3.41
N LYS A 61 -6.11 -3.54 4.68
CA LYS A 61 -6.57 -4.80 5.27
C LYS A 61 -8.10 -4.83 5.24
N GLY A 62 -8.68 -5.80 4.53
CA GLY A 62 -10.14 -5.94 4.39
C GLY A 62 -10.77 -5.09 3.27
N GLU A 63 -10.00 -4.35 2.47
CA GLU A 63 -10.54 -3.62 1.32
C GLU A 63 -11.04 -4.58 0.23
N ALA A 64 -12.32 -4.42 -0.16
CA ALA A 64 -12.93 -5.19 -1.25
C ALA A 64 -12.56 -4.59 -2.61
N ILE A 65 -11.75 -5.31 -3.39
CA ILE A 65 -11.35 -4.91 -4.74
C ILE A 65 -12.26 -5.60 -5.74
N ARG A 66 -12.99 -4.82 -6.54
CA ARG A 66 -13.81 -5.35 -7.64
C ARG A 66 -12.88 -5.86 -8.74
N THR A 67 -12.88 -7.16 -8.98
CA THR A 67 -12.12 -7.75 -10.08
C THR A 67 -12.95 -7.86 -11.34
N LYS A 68 -12.30 -7.71 -12.51
CA LYS A 68 -12.90 -8.03 -13.82
C LYS A 68 -12.20 -9.25 -14.39
N VAL A 69 -12.98 -10.10 -15.05
CA VAL A 69 -12.45 -11.24 -15.79
C VAL A 69 -11.71 -10.72 -17.04
N GLY A 70 -10.58 -11.36 -17.38
CA GLY A 70 -9.87 -11.08 -18.62
C GLY A 70 -10.74 -11.38 -19.85
N LYS A 71 -10.32 -10.89 -21.02
CA LYS A 71 -10.97 -11.23 -22.28
C LYS A 71 -10.90 -12.74 -22.48
N LYS A 72 -12.05 -13.40 -22.46
CA LYS A 72 -12.15 -14.81 -22.82
C LYS A 72 -11.94 -14.92 -24.33
N VAL A 73 -10.91 -15.67 -24.74
CA VAL A 73 -10.71 -16.10 -26.13
C VAL A 73 -11.53 -17.36 -26.35
#